data_AF-A0A250WV40-F1
#
_entry.id   AF-A0A250WV40-F1
#
_cell.length_a   1.000
_cell.length_b   1.000
_cell.length_c   1.000
_cell.angle_alpha   90.00
_cell.angle_beta   90.00
_cell.angle_gamma   90.00
#
_symmetry.space_group_name_H-M   'P 1'
#
loop_
_entity.id
_entity.type
_entity.pdbx_description
1 polymer ?
#
loop_
_entity_poly.entity_id
_entity_poly.type
_entity_poly.pdbx_seq_one_letter_code
_entity_poly.pdbx_strand_id
1 'polypeptide(L)'
;MCNAAGCTFCAGMSVFGAIFMAILGICIKANYPYVGEWYMPIGDRGSPTQAQIDQASGNCFIVMGIYMGFTVFAILCIWWFNKKASRTA
;
A
#
# COMPACT_ATOMS: atom_id res chain seq x y z
N MET A 1 -2.63 21.38 -4.48
CA MET A 1 -1.44 21.75 -5.27
C MET A 1 -0.26 20.91 -4.79
N CYS A 2 0.43 20.17 -5.67
CA CYS A 2 1.62 19.40 -5.30
C CYS A 2 2.81 20.35 -5.07
N ASN A 3 2.93 20.88 -3.85
CA ASN A 3 4.12 21.61 -3.38
C ASN A 3 5.00 20.68 -2.53
N ALA A 4 6.15 21.15 -2.05
CA ALA A 4 7.08 20.34 -1.25
C ALA A 4 6.40 19.66 -0.03
N ALA A 5 5.51 20.38 0.67
CA ALA A 5 4.76 19.85 1.79
C ALA A 5 3.77 18.74 1.36
N GLY A 6 3.03 18.96 0.28
CA GLY A 6 2.10 17.98 -0.28
C GLY A 6 2.80 16.70 -0.77
N CYS A 7 3.96 16.84 -1.41
CA CYS A 7 4.77 15.68 -1.81
C CYS A 7 5.33 14.92 -0.60
N THR A 8 5.73 15.62 0.47
CA THR A 8 6.18 14.98 1.71
C THR A 8 5.08 14.19 2.39
N PHE A 9 3.87 14.76 2.48
CA PHE A 9 2.70 14.05 3.01
C PHE A 9 2.35 12.81 2.17
N CYS A 10 2.33 12.96 0.83
CA CYS A 10 2.08 11.84 -0.09
C CYS A 10 3.12 10.73 0.07
N ALA A 11 4.40 11.06 0.19
CA ALA A 11 5.46 10.09 0.44
C ALA A 11 5.22 9.33 1.75
N GLY A 12 4.93 10.04 2.85
CA GLY A 12 4.66 9.42 4.15
C GLY A 12 3.45 8.48 4.12
N MET A 13 2.33 8.94 3.58
CA MET A 13 1.11 8.14 3.43
C MET A 13 1.31 6.92 2.52
N SER A 14 2.09 7.08 1.45
CA SER A 14 2.38 5.99 0.53
C SER A 14 3.29 4.94 1.17
N VAL A 15 4.31 5.33 1.94
CA VAL A 15 5.15 4.39 2.68
C VAL A 15 4.30 3.61 3.69
N PHE A 16 3.47 4.30 4.47
CA PHE A 16 2.58 3.64 5.43
C PHE A 16 1.60 2.67 4.73
N GLY A 17 0.97 3.12 3.64
CA GLY A 17 0.05 2.29 2.85
C GLY A 17 0.74 1.04 2.27
N ALA A 18 1.96 1.18 1.76
CA ALA A 18 2.74 0.05 1.25
C ALA A 18 3.01 -0.98 2.37
N ILE A 19 3.51 -0.54 3.53
CA ILE A 19 3.81 -1.41 4.66
C ILE A 19 2.54 -2.10 5.17
N PHE A 20 1.47 -1.34 5.34
CA PHE A 20 0.18 -1.86 5.82
C PHE A 20 -0.36 -2.94 4.89
N MET A 21 -0.38 -2.68 3.57
CA MET A 21 -0.88 -3.63 2.58
C MET A 21 0.03 -4.86 2.45
N ALA A 22 1.34 -4.71 2.64
CA ALA A 22 2.27 -5.84 2.69
C ALA A 22 1.97 -6.77 3.87
N ILE A 23 1.81 -6.21 5.08
CA ILE A 23 1.47 -6.97 6.28
C ILE A 23 0.11 -7.65 6.11
N LEU A 24 -0.89 -6.92 5.62
CA LEU A 24 -2.23 -7.46 5.38
C LEU A 24 -2.19 -8.63 4.37
N GLY A 25 -1.47 -8.48 3.27
CA GLY A 25 -1.27 -9.53 2.28
C GLY A 25 -0.62 -10.78 2.84
N ILE A 26 0.39 -10.62 3.73
CA ILE A 26 1.03 -11.74 4.44
C ILE A 26 0.05 -12.42 5.38
N CYS A 27 -0.70 -11.66 6.19
CA CYS A 27 -1.67 -12.23 7.13
C CYS A 27 -2.79 -13.00 6.41
N ILE A 28 -3.30 -12.48 5.29
CA ILE A 28 -4.30 -13.18 4.46
C ILE A 28 -3.68 -14.45 3.87
N LYS A 29 -2.47 -14.37 3.31
CA LYS A 29 -1.78 -15.53 2.73
C LYS A 29 -1.48 -16.63 3.75
N ALA A 30 -1.20 -16.25 4.99
CA ALA A 30 -1.01 -17.18 6.11
C ALA A 30 -2.32 -17.70 6.71
N ASN A 31 -3.48 -17.32 6.15
CA ASN A 31 -4.81 -17.64 6.67
C ASN A 31 -4.95 -17.28 8.17
N TYR A 32 -4.45 -16.10 8.55
CA TYR A 32 -4.41 -15.66 9.93
C TYR A 32 -5.84 -15.36 10.43
N PRO A 33 -6.34 -16.02 11.49
CA PRO A 33 -7.76 -16.03 11.85
C PRO A 33 -8.28 -14.69 12.41
N TYR A 34 -7.39 -13.75 12.74
CA TYR A 34 -7.74 -12.43 13.28
C TYR A 34 -7.82 -11.34 12.22
N VAL A 35 -7.45 -11.63 10.97
CA VAL A 35 -7.84 -10.79 9.84
C VAL A 35 -9.31 -11.11 9.62
N GLY A 36 -10.22 -10.21 10.02
CA GLY A 36 -11.66 -10.46 10.17
C GLY A 36 -12.41 -10.87 8.89
N GLU A 37 -13.55 -10.24 8.60
CA GLU A 37 -14.41 -10.60 7.46
C GLU A 37 -13.86 -10.10 6.11
N TRP A 38 -12.71 -10.62 5.68
CA TRP A 38 -12.08 -10.26 4.40
C TRP A 38 -12.56 -11.12 3.22
N TYR A 39 -13.26 -12.21 3.48
CA TYR A 39 -13.79 -13.12 2.47
C TYR A 39 -15.29 -13.36 2.66
N MET A 40 -15.97 -13.69 1.57
CA MET A 40 -17.35 -14.16 1.62
C MET A 40 -17.37 -15.68 1.81
N PRO A 41 -18.00 -16.20 2.87
CA PRO A 41 -18.20 -17.63 3.01
C PRO A 41 -19.12 -18.15 1.90
N ILE A 42 -18.74 -19.26 1.26
CA ILE A 42 -19.53 -19.88 0.20
C ILE A 42 -20.20 -21.13 0.79
N GLY A 43 -21.52 -21.04 1.03
CA GLY A 43 -22.32 -22.11 1.65
C GLY A 43 -21.99 -22.29 3.14
N ASP A 44 -22.05 -23.54 3.63
CA ASP A 44 -21.79 -23.89 5.05
C ASP A 44 -20.29 -23.88 5.45
N ARG A 45 -19.39 -23.54 4.54
CA ARG A 45 -17.95 -23.49 4.85
C ARG A 45 -17.60 -22.16 5.50
N GLY A 46 -17.38 -22.20 6.82
CA GLY A 46 -16.90 -21.06 7.62
C GLY A 46 -15.42 -20.72 7.46
N SER A 47 -14.71 -21.26 6.45
CA SER A 47 -13.30 -21.01 6.18
C SER A 47 -13.07 -20.58 4.73
N PRO A 48 -12.10 -19.69 4.45
CA PRO A 48 -11.83 -19.21 3.10
C PRO A 48 -11.28 -20.32 2.20
N THR A 49 -11.58 -20.25 0.91
CA THR A 49 -10.96 -21.15 -0.08
C THR A 49 -9.55 -20.66 -0.44
N GLN A 50 -8.68 -21.57 -0.87
CA GLN A 50 -7.32 -21.19 -1.31
C GLN A 50 -7.34 -20.16 -2.44
N ALA A 51 -8.28 -20.28 -3.38
CA ALA A 51 -8.44 -19.31 -4.47
C ALA A 51 -8.77 -17.89 -3.96
N GLN A 52 -9.61 -17.78 -2.92
CA GLN A 52 -9.92 -16.49 -2.29
C GLN A 52 -8.71 -15.92 -1.56
N ILE A 53 -7.95 -16.76 -0.85
CA ILE A 53 -6.69 -16.36 -0.18
C ILE A 53 -5.70 -15.81 -1.21
N ASP A 54 -5.47 -16.54 -2.29
CA ASP A 54 -4.49 -16.18 -3.32
C ASP A 54 -4.90 -14.88 -4.03
N GLN A 55 -6.19 -14.73 -4.34
CA GLN A 55 -6.70 -13.51 -4.97
C GLN A 55 -6.62 -12.29 -4.03
N ALA A 56 -7.08 -12.43 -2.78
CA ALA A 56 -7.11 -11.32 -1.83
C ALA A 56 -5.70 -10.89 -1.42
N SER A 57 -4.80 -11.84 -1.13
CA SER A 57 -3.40 -11.54 -0.83
C SER A 57 -2.67 -10.95 -2.05
N GLY A 58 -2.93 -11.47 -3.24
CA GLY A 58 -2.40 -10.92 -4.50
C GLY A 58 -2.80 -9.47 -4.72
N ASN A 59 -4.07 -9.13 -4.51
CA ASN A 59 -4.56 -7.75 -4.59
C ASN A 59 -3.84 -6.85 -3.57
N CYS A 60 -3.58 -7.33 -2.35
CA CYS A 60 -2.85 -6.56 -1.35
C CYS A 60 -1.41 -6.24 -1.80
N PHE A 61 -0.71 -7.21 -2.39
CA PHE A 61 0.64 -6.98 -2.94
C PHE A 61 0.65 -6.06 -4.15
N ILE A 62 -0.39 -6.08 -4.99
CA ILE A 62 -0.54 -5.14 -6.11
C ILE A 62 -0.68 -3.71 -5.57
N VAL A 63 -1.56 -3.50 -4.58
CA VAL A 63 -1.76 -2.18 -3.97
C VAL A 63 -0.50 -1.70 -3.25
N MET A 64 0.23 -2.59 -2.57
CA MET A 64 1.57 -2.29 -2.04
C MET A 64 2.50 -1.77 -3.14
N GLY A 65 2.55 -2.44 -4.30
CA GLY A 65 3.34 -2.00 -5.46
C GLY A 65 2.95 -0.61 -5.96
N ILE A 66 1.66 -0.30 -6.00
CA ILE A 66 1.14 1.02 -6.39
C ILE A 66 1.62 2.10 -5.40
N TYR A 67 1.51 1.85 -4.09
CA TYR A 67 1.99 2.77 -3.08
C TYR A 67 3.52 2.96 -3.13
N MET A 68 4.29 1.91 -3.43
CA MET A 68 5.73 2.04 -3.67
C MET A 68 6.03 2.95 -4.87
N GLY A 69 5.25 2.83 -5.96
CA GLY A 69 5.35 3.72 -7.11
C GLY A 69 5.11 5.18 -6.75
N PHE A 70 4.05 5.48 -5.99
CA PHE A 70 3.77 6.84 -5.51
C PHE A 70 4.84 7.37 -4.55
N THR A 71 5.41 6.52 -3.72
CA THR A 71 6.53 6.87 -2.83
C THR A 71 7.73 7.36 -3.65
N VAL A 72 8.15 6.59 -4.66
CA VAL A 72 9.27 6.96 -5.52
C VAL A 72 8.99 8.28 -6.24
N PHE A 73 7.79 8.43 -6.81
CA PHE A 73 7.40 9.67 -7.48
C PHE A 73 7.43 10.87 -6.53
N ALA A 74 6.88 10.74 -5.33
CA ALA A 74 6.84 11.80 -4.34
C ALA A 74 8.24 12.21 -3.87
N ILE A 75 9.16 11.26 -3.68
CA ILE A 75 10.57 11.53 -3.34
C ILE A 75 11.25 12.33 -4.46
N LEU A 76 11.03 11.96 -5.72
CA LEU A 76 11.56 12.70 -6.88
C LEU A 76 11.03 14.14 -6.92
N CYS A 77 9.74 14.34 -6.62
CA CYS A 77 9.16 15.68 -6.53
C CYS A 77 9.79 16.51 -5.41
N ILE A 78 9.98 15.94 -4.21
CA ILE A 78 10.64 16.62 -3.08
C ILE A 78 12.06 17.06 -3.48
N TRP A 79 12.82 16.15 -4.09
CA TRP A 79 14.17 16.47 -4.55
C TRP A 79 14.18 17.60 -5.59
N TRP A 80 13.25 17.58 -6.54
CA TRP A 80 13.10 18.63 -7.54
C TRP A 80 12.78 19.99 -6.90
N PHE A 81 11.86 20.05 -5.94
CA PHE A 81 11.51 21.29 -5.25
C PHE A 81 12.68 21.83 -4.42
N ASN A 82 13.41 20.96 -3.70
CA ASN A 82 14.60 21.37 -2.94
C ASN A 82 15.69 21.93 -3.86
N LYS A 83 15.95 21.29 -5.00
CA LYS A 83 16.90 21.78 -6.00
C LYS A 83 16.46 23.09 -6.66
N LYS A 84 15.15 23.30 -6.85
CA LYS A 84 14.61 24.56 -7.35
C LYS A 84 14.78 25.67 -6.31
N ALA A 85 14.49 25.40 -5.05
CA ALA A 85 14.66 26.36 -3.96
C ALA A 85 16.12 26.81 -3.83
N SER A 86 17.08 25.87 -3.89
CA SER A 86 18.52 26.19 -3.80
C SER A 86 19.08 27.00 -4.99
N ARG A 87 18.34 27.14 -6.08
CA ARG A 87 18.72 27.96 -7.26
C ARG A 87 18.14 29.36 -7.24
N THR A 88 17.21 29.62 -6.33
CA THR A 88 16.48 30.90 -6.23
C THR A 88 16.85 31.67 -4.96
N ALA A 89 17.66 31.07 -4.07
CA ALA A 89 18.31 31.69 -2.93
C ALA A 89 19.73 32.08 -3.30
#